data_AF-A0A522B9K7-F1
#
_entry.id   AF-A0A522B9K7-F1
#
_cell.length_a   1.000
_cell.length_b   1.000
_cell.length_c   1.000
_cell.angle_alpha   90.00
_cell.angle_beta   90.00
_cell.angle_gamma   90.00
#
_symmetry.space_group_name_H-M   'P 1'
#
loop_
_entity.id
_entity.type
_entity.pdbx_description
1 polymer ?
#
loop_
_entity_poly.entity_id
_entity_poly.type
_entity_poly.pdbx_seq_one_letter_code
_entity_poly.pdbx_strand_id
1 'polypeptide(L)'
;MAVATLAEGLQREELLSSRLTRVEVKRQLRMLADSAAGMPGATRDAMPEVDWRGWESLAPRLAAGRGEELDEALWFAVESLVPATLLWLRVYRRSQASLFEMRI
;
A
#
# COMPACT_ATOMS: atom_id res chain seq x y z
N MET A 1 0.54 11.37 2.20
CA MET A 1 1.13 11.37 3.57
C MET A 1 0.05 11.25 4.66
N ALA A 2 -1.03 10.49 4.46
CA ALA A 2 -2.08 10.30 5.48
C ALA A 2 -2.10 8.86 6.03
N VAL A 3 -1.85 7.87 5.18
CA VAL A 3 -1.88 6.44 5.57
C VAL A 3 -0.77 6.07 6.55
N ALA A 4 0.45 6.60 6.39
CA ALA A 4 1.57 6.28 7.29
C ALA A 4 1.34 6.82 8.72
N THR A 5 0.74 8.01 8.85
CA THR A 5 0.42 8.62 10.15
C THR A 5 -0.80 7.97 10.81
N LEU A 6 -1.71 7.38 10.02
CA LEU A 6 -2.87 6.62 10.53
C LEU A 6 -2.52 5.16 10.89
N ALA A 7 -1.44 4.61 10.34
CA ALA A 7 -0.99 3.24 10.59
C ALA A 7 0.00 3.13 11.76
N GLU A 8 0.69 4.23 12.14
CA GLU A 8 1.61 4.24 13.26
C GLU A 8 0.84 4.05 14.58
N GLY A 9 0.88 2.84 15.13
CA GLY A 9 0.23 2.48 16.39
C GLY A 9 -1.20 1.94 16.27
N LEU A 10 -1.73 1.74 15.05
CA LEU A 10 -3.06 1.16 14.88
C LEU A 10 -3.03 -0.33 15.24
N GLN A 11 -3.68 -0.71 16.33
CA GLN A 11 -3.80 -2.13 16.69
C GLN A 11 -4.80 -2.83 15.75
N ARG A 12 -4.59 -4.13 15.51
CA ARG A 12 -5.45 -4.93 14.63
C ARG A 12 -6.91 -4.85 15.06
N GLU A 13 -7.15 -4.91 16.36
CA GLU A 13 -8.47 -4.86 16.97
C GLU A 13 -9.12 -3.47 16.79
N GLU A 14 -8.36 -2.39 16.82
CA GLU A 14 -8.84 -1.01 16.59
C GLU A 14 -9.21 -0.79 15.12
N LEU A 15 -8.41 -1.34 14.20
CA LEU A 15 -8.72 -1.37 12.77
C LEU A 15 -10.02 -2.13 12.52
N LEU A 16 -10.11 -3.36 13.05
CA LEU A 16 -11.18 -4.29 12.72
C LEU A 16 -12.48 -4.03 13.50
N SER A 17 -12.45 -3.38 14.65
CA SER A 17 -13.67 -3.05 15.41
C SER A 17 -14.46 -1.89 14.79
N SER A 18 -13.78 -0.92 14.17
CA SER A 18 -14.42 0.25 13.56
C SER A 18 -14.79 0.04 12.10
N ARG A 19 -16.10 0.02 11.81
CA ARG A 19 -16.60 -0.05 10.42
C ARG A 19 -16.12 1.13 9.57
N LEU A 20 -16.08 2.34 10.14
CA LEU A 20 -15.63 3.53 9.42
C LEU A 20 -14.14 3.45 9.08
N THR A 21 -13.32 3.04 10.05
CA THR A 21 -11.87 2.86 9.86
C THR A 21 -11.58 1.82 8.79
N ARG A 22 -12.25 0.65 8.82
CA ARG A 22 -12.09 -0.38 7.77
C ARG A 22 -12.43 0.14 6.38
N VAL A 23 -13.53 0.88 6.22
CA VAL A 23 -13.95 1.43 4.92
C VAL A 23 -12.91 2.41 4.38
N GLU A 24 -12.42 3.32 5.22
CA GLU A 24 -11.43 4.31 4.77
C GLU A 24 -10.06 3.66 4.49
N VAL A 25 -9.59 2.74 5.34
CA VAL A 25 -8.34 1.99 5.11
C VAL A 25 -8.44 1.20 3.81
N LYS A 26 -9.55 0.48 3.57
CA LYS A 26 -9.78 -0.24 2.32
C LYS A 26 -9.73 0.69 1.11
N ARG A 27 -10.35 1.88 1.20
CA ARG A 27 -10.34 2.88 0.13
C ARG A 27 -8.92 3.37 -0.16
N GLN A 28 -8.15 3.70 0.86
CA GLN A 28 -6.77 4.15 0.72
C GLN A 28 -5.86 3.07 0.11
N LEU A 29 -5.97 1.84 0.61
CA LEU A 29 -5.22 0.71 0.06
C LEU A 29 -5.57 0.44 -1.40
N ARG A 30 -6.83 0.63 -1.80
CA ARG A 30 -7.22 0.49 -3.21
C ARG A 30 -6.58 1.57 -4.08
N MET A 31 -6.55 2.83 -3.64
CA MET A 31 -5.85 3.89 -4.36
C MET A 31 -4.35 3.59 -4.52
N LEU A 32 -3.70 3.03 -3.49
CA LEU A 32 -2.29 2.62 -3.57
C LEU A 32 -2.09 1.46 -4.54
N ALA A 33 -2.95 0.43 -4.49
CA ALA A 33 -2.90 -0.71 -5.39
C ALA A 33 -3.13 -0.30 -6.85
N ASP A 34 -4.09 0.59 -7.11
CA ASP A 34 -4.37 1.13 -8.44
C ASP A 34 -3.19 1.95 -8.96
N SER A 35 -2.54 2.73 -8.09
CA SER A 35 -1.33 3.49 -8.44
C SER A 35 -0.16 2.57 -8.77
N ALA A 36 0.03 1.49 -8.00
CA ALA A 36 1.06 0.49 -8.24
C ALA A 36 0.82 -0.26 -9.57
N ALA A 37 -0.43 -0.61 -9.87
CA ALA A 37 -0.81 -1.26 -11.12
C ALA A 37 -0.65 -0.35 -12.35
N GLY A 38 -0.87 0.95 -12.18
CA GLY A 38 -0.68 1.95 -13.23
C GLY A 38 0.79 2.30 -13.51
N MET A 39 1.75 1.83 -12.70
CA MET A 39 3.15 2.15 -12.89
C MET A 39 3.75 1.41 -14.10
N PRO A 40 4.50 2.12 -14.98
CA PRO A 40 5.21 1.49 -16.09
C PRO A 40 6.12 0.36 -15.62
N GLY A 41 6.24 -0.72 -16.41
CA GLY A 41 7.11 -1.85 -16.09
C GLY A 41 8.55 -1.40 -15.81
N ALA A 42 9.10 -0.52 -16.65
CA ALA A 42 10.44 0.04 -16.45
C ALA A 42 10.62 0.77 -15.11
N THR A 43 9.56 1.41 -14.58
CA THR A 43 9.60 2.08 -13.27
C THR A 43 9.58 1.07 -12.13
N ARG A 44 8.83 -0.04 -12.28
CA ARG A 44 8.83 -1.15 -11.32
C ARG A 44 10.17 -1.88 -11.32
N ASP A 45 10.75 -2.11 -12.50
CA ASP A 45 12.05 -2.74 -12.67
C ASP A 45 13.20 -1.90 -12.08
N ALA A 46 13.07 -0.57 -12.13
CA ALA A 46 14.00 0.37 -11.49
C ALA A 46 13.89 0.39 -9.96
N MET A 47 12.82 -0.21 -9.40
CA MET A 47 12.56 -0.29 -7.96
C MET A 47 12.31 -1.72 -7.49
N PRO A 48 13.28 -2.65 -7.64
CA PRO A 48 13.05 -4.08 -7.41
C PRO A 48 12.83 -4.45 -5.93
N GLU A 49 13.25 -3.60 -4.99
CA GLU A 49 13.04 -3.81 -3.56
C GLU A 49 11.60 -3.53 -3.10
N VAL A 50 10.78 -2.85 -3.90
CA VAL A 50 9.33 -2.74 -3.63
C VAL A 50 8.64 -4.05 -4.02
N ASP A 51 7.81 -4.57 -3.12
CA ASP A 51 7.04 -5.79 -3.38
C ASP A 51 5.85 -5.55 -4.31
N TRP A 52 6.14 -5.41 -5.61
CA TRP A 52 5.14 -5.21 -6.66
C TRP A 52 4.16 -6.39 -6.75
N ARG A 53 4.64 -7.61 -6.53
CA ARG A 53 3.81 -8.81 -6.55
C ARG A 53 2.83 -8.83 -5.37
N GLY A 54 3.27 -8.37 -4.20
CA GLY A 54 2.42 -8.13 -3.03
C GLY A 54 1.25 -7.22 -3.37
N TRP A 55 1.51 -6.09 -4.03
CA TRP A 55 0.48 -5.16 -4.49
C TRP A 55 -0.48 -5.78 -5.52
N GLU A 56 0.05 -6.51 -6.51
CA GLU A 56 -0.77 -7.22 -7.51
C GLU A 56 -1.70 -8.26 -6.86
N SER A 57 -1.21 -8.98 -5.84
CA SER A 57 -1.99 -9.99 -5.11
C SER A 57 -3.02 -9.37 -4.15
N LEU A 58 -2.77 -8.17 -3.64
CA LEU A 58 -3.66 -7.45 -2.72
C LEU A 58 -4.88 -6.88 -3.45
N ALA A 59 -4.69 -6.35 -4.66
CA ALA A 59 -5.74 -5.69 -5.45
C ALA A 59 -7.05 -6.51 -5.58
N PRO A 60 -7.03 -7.80 -6.01
CA PRO A 60 -8.26 -8.58 -6.13
C PRO A 60 -8.93 -8.85 -4.77
N ARG A 61 -8.15 -9.01 -3.69
CA ARG A 61 -8.68 -9.22 -2.33
C ARG A 61 -9.41 -7.98 -1.83
N LEU A 62 -8.91 -6.78 -2.14
CA LEU A 62 -9.61 -5.53 -1.84
C LEU A 62 -10.88 -5.37 -2.68
N ALA A 63 -10.89 -5.82 -3.93
CA ALA A 63 -12.04 -5.68 -4.82
C ALA A 63 -13.18 -6.64 -4.49
N ALA A 64 -12.86 -7.93 -4.31
CA ALA A 64 -13.84 -9.01 -4.21
C ALA A 64 -13.95 -9.64 -2.81
N GLY A 65 -12.92 -9.49 -1.97
CA GLY A 65 -12.85 -10.10 -0.64
C GLY A 65 -13.94 -9.60 0.29
N ARG A 66 -14.36 -10.47 1.21
CA ARG A 66 -15.36 -10.21 2.26
C ARG A 66 -14.97 -10.96 3.53
N GLY A 67 -15.49 -10.52 4.66
CA GLY A 67 -15.28 -11.20 5.95
C GLY A 67 -13.81 -11.29 6.32
N GLU A 68 -13.41 -12.42 6.89
CA GLU A 68 -12.08 -12.64 7.47
C GLU A 68 -10.95 -12.49 6.44
N GLU A 69 -11.12 -12.95 5.20
CA GLU A 69 -10.11 -12.79 4.14
C GLU A 69 -9.82 -11.32 3.84
N LEU A 70 -10.86 -10.48 3.82
CA LEU A 70 -10.70 -9.05 3.65
C LEU A 70 -10.02 -8.44 4.88
N ASP A 71 -10.43 -8.81 6.08
CA ASP A 71 -9.87 -8.29 7.33
C ASP A 71 -8.37 -8.65 7.45
N GLU A 72 -7.96 -9.86 7.05
CA GLU A 72 -6.56 -10.27 6.95
C GLU A 72 -5.80 -9.47 5.90
N ALA A 73 -6.37 -9.28 4.71
CA ALA A 73 -5.74 -8.50 3.65
C ALA A 73 -5.54 -7.03 4.07
N LEU A 74 -6.52 -6.44 4.76
CA LEU A 74 -6.41 -5.09 5.31
C LEU A 74 -5.31 -5.01 6.37
N TRP A 75 -5.29 -5.97 7.30
CA TRP A 75 -4.28 -5.99 8.36
C TRP A 75 -2.88 -6.16 7.81
N PHE A 76 -2.64 -7.17 6.96
CA PHE A 76 -1.34 -7.40 6.33
C PHE A 76 -0.85 -6.17 5.56
N ALA A 77 -1.73 -5.52 4.82
CA ALA A 77 -1.35 -4.35 4.04
C ALA A 77 -0.94 -3.17 4.92
N VAL A 78 -1.67 -2.93 6.02
CA VAL A 78 -1.39 -1.83 6.98
C VAL A 78 -0.11 -2.11 7.77
N GLU A 79 0.06 -3.33 8.27
CA GLU A 79 1.17 -3.70 9.15
C GLU A 79 2.48 -3.89 8.37
N SER A 80 2.42 -4.44 7.16
CA SER A 80 3.61 -4.91 6.44
C SER A 80 3.82 -4.23 5.09
N LEU A 81 2.87 -4.36 4.15
CA LEU A 81 3.12 -3.97 2.76
C LEU A 81 3.28 -2.46 2.58
N VAL A 82 2.41 -1.67 3.20
CA VAL A 82 2.46 -0.19 3.12
C VAL A 82 3.74 0.37 3.76
N PRO A 83 4.08 0.03 5.02
CA PRO A 83 5.30 0.54 5.65
C PRO A 83 6.57 0.19 4.86
N ALA A 84 6.68 -1.07 4.40
CA ALA A 84 7.82 -1.51 3.60
C ALA A 84 7.93 -0.74 2.27
N THR A 85 6.81 -0.54 1.59
CA THR A 85 6.76 0.26 0.35
C THR A 85 7.21 1.70 0.60
N LEU A 86 6.69 2.36 1.64
CA LEU A 86 7.05 3.75 1.97
C LEU A 86 8.52 3.90 2.37
N LEU A 87 9.09 2.91 3.05
CA LEU A 87 10.51 2.87 3.39
C LEU A 87 11.36 2.88 2.12
N TRP A 88 11.09 1.97 1.18
CA TRP A 88 11.85 1.89 -0.07
C TRP A 88 11.67 3.10 -0.97
N LEU A 89 10.46 3.64 -1.09
CA LEU A 89 10.25 4.89 -1.83
C LEU A 89 11.08 6.05 -1.26
N ARG A 90 11.28 6.11 0.07
CA ARG A 90 12.17 7.09 0.70
C ARG A 90 13.63 6.85 0.35
N VAL A 91 14.07 5.59 0.25
CA VAL A 91 15.42 5.21 -0.18
C VAL A 91 15.66 5.64 -1.63
N TYR A 92 14.79 5.25 -2.56
CA TYR A 92 14.94 5.63 -3.98
C TYR A 92 14.85 7.13 -4.20
N ARG A 93 14.00 7.84 -3.46
CA ARG A 93 13.93 9.30 -3.59
C ARG A 93 15.26 9.97 -3.24
N ARG A 94 16.07 9.37 -2.37
CA ARG A 94 17.40 9.87 -2.01
C ARG A 94 18.49 9.41 -2.96
N SER A 95 18.46 8.15 -3.40
CA SER A 95 19.52 7.56 -4.24
C SER A 95 19.31 7.77 -5.75
N GLN A 96 18.08 7.94 -6.19
CA GLN A 96 17.65 8.02 -7.59
C GLN A 96 16.54 9.07 -7.75
N ALA A 97 16.86 10.33 -7.47
CA ALA A 97 15.89 11.43 -7.49
C ALA A 97 15.15 11.57 -8.83
N SER A 98 15.79 11.22 -9.95
CA SER A 98 15.21 11.25 -11.30
C SER A 98 13.98 10.35 -11.48
N LEU A 99 13.83 9.29 -10.67
CA LEU A 99 12.62 8.45 -10.67
C LEU A 99 11.39 9.19 -10.10
N PHE A 100 11.61 10.27 -9.34
CA PHE A 100 10.57 11.06 -8.68
C PHE A 100 10.41 12.45 -9.29
N GLU A 101 11.15 12.74 -10.36
CA GLU A 101 11.00 13.99 -11.11
C GLU A 101 9.74 13.90 -11.97
N MET A 102 8.79 14.78 -11.70
CA MET A 102 7.60 14.95 -12.52
C MET A 102 8.04 15.60 -13.82
N ARG A 103 8.17 14.82 -14.90
CA ARG A 103 8.25 15.37 -16.25
C ARG A 103 6.86 15.89 -16.62
N ILE A 104 6.66 17.19 -16.40
CA ILE A 104 5.51 17.96 -16.89
C ILE A 104 5.77 18.33 -18.35
#